data_AF-A0A9D1RFQ6-F1
#
_entry.id   AF-A0A9D1RFQ6-F1
#
_cell.length_a   1.000
_cell.length_b   1.000
_cell.length_c   1.000
_cell.angle_alpha   90.00
_cell.angle_beta   90.00
_cell.angle_gamma   90.00
#
_symmetry.space_group_name_H-M   'P 1'
#
loop_
_entity.id
_entity.type
_entity.pdbx_description
1 polymer ?
#
loop_
_entity_poly.entity_id
_entity_poly.type
_entity_poly.pdbx_seq_one_letter_code
_entity_poly.pdbx_strand_id
1 'polypeptide(L)'
;YMLLAVVEDLTTNERQESTIQAKRMKANDITVIMGEVHIDSLYEGSYYLTVEVRDSKNILHAFKRDAFFRQSDRKNPALNMDIPKDAFVYAMTDEQLTQNIENLYPIANDDVKSFINKELKTATREVKMYFLYSFWKRENEASPQTAWQEYTTRLDFVNRKYSTNIKKGYETDMGRVYLLYGPPTNIIDEKFKGTSGFKRRTREDMMATPELTKANADGVVYLPYQMWRYDRTPFGETNRTFVFYAPQNNMAEYFLLHSNAKGEKQEIYWESVLSRHTLEEGVEGDAGIQFRKGHL
;
A
#
# COMPACT_ATOMS: atom_id res chain seq x y z
N TYR A 1 -0.15 -27.37 -21.75
CA TYR A 1 -0.76 -26.07 -21.40
C TYR A 1 -0.43 -25.07 -22.51
N MET A 2 -1.03 -23.89 -22.48
CA MET A 2 -0.73 -22.76 -23.35
C MET A 2 0.03 -21.73 -22.52
N LEU A 3 1.15 -21.25 -23.06
CA LEU A 3 1.85 -20.08 -22.55
C LEU A 3 1.42 -18.88 -23.39
N LEU A 4 0.96 -17.81 -22.75
CA LEU A 4 0.62 -16.55 -23.40
C LEU A 4 1.57 -15.47 -22.88
N ALA A 5 2.18 -14.70 -23.76
CA ALA A 5 2.86 -13.46 -23.42
C ALA A 5 2.11 -12.30 -24.09
N VAL A 6 1.86 -11.23 -23.35
CA VAL A 6 1.16 -10.05 -23.85
C VAL A 6 1.67 -8.81 -23.13
N VAL A 7 1.75 -7.70 -23.85
CA VAL A 7 1.99 -6.39 -23.24
C VAL A 7 0.65 -5.74 -22.93
N GLU A 8 0.52 -5.24 -21.70
CA GLU A 8 -0.68 -4.54 -21.22
C GLU A 8 -0.30 -3.09 -20.92
N ASP A 9 -1.07 -2.12 -21.40
CA ASP A 9 -0.89 -0.73 -21.03
C ASP A 9 -1.06 -0.60 -19.52
N LEU A 10 -0.11 0.04 -18.86
CA LEU A 10 -0.11 0.04 -17.40
C LEU A 10 -1.23 0.91 -16.83
N THR A 11 -1.66 1.94 -17.55
CA THR A 11 -2.70 2.87 -17.12
C THR A 11 -4.09 2.28 -17.33
N THR A 12 -4.34 1.70 -18.51
CA THR A 12 -5.66 1.20 -18.90
C THR A 12 -5.84 -0.30 -18.66
N ASN A 13 -4.77 -1.05 -18.38
CA ASN A 13 -4.71 -2.53 -18.43
C ASN A 13 -5.16 -3.11 -19.79
N GLU A 14 -5.21 -2.29 -20.84
CA GLU A 14 -5.61 -2.73 -22.16
C GLU A 14 -4.51 -3.61 -22.76
N ARG A 15 -4.91 -4.79 -23.23
CA ARG A 15 -4.02 -5.72 -23.92
C ARG A 15 -3.65 -5.18 -25.28
N GLN A 16 -2.36 -5.00 -25.51
CA GLN A 16 -1.84 -4.58 -26.81
C GLN A 16 -1.87 -5.79 -27.74
N GLU A 17 -2.95 -5.92 -28.52
CA GLU A 17 -3.21 -7.11 -29.35
C GLU A 17 -2.04 -7.45 -30.28
N SER A 18 -1.34 -6.44 -30.80
CA SER A 18 -0.16 -6.62 -31.67
C SER A 18 1.03 -7.31 -30.99
N THR A 19 1.03 -7.40 -29.65
CA THR A 19 2.10 -8.01 -28.86
C THR A 19 1.76 -9.41 -28.36
N ILE A 20 0.55 -9.90 -28.63
CA ILE A 20 0.10 -11.20 -28.12
C ILE A 20 0.90 -12.32 -28.81
N GLN A 21 1.55 -13.14 -27.98
CA GLN A 21 2.22 -14.35 -28.41
C GLN A 21 1.70 -15.54 -27.62
N ALA A 22 1.27 -16.59 -28.33
CA ALA A 22 0.79 -17.82 -27.71
C ALA A 22 1.62 -19.02 -28.18
N LYS A 23 2.03 -19.87 -27.24
CA LYS A 23 2.77 -21.10 -27.52
C LYS A 23 2.17 -22.28 -26.78
N ARG A 24 1.87 -23.36 -27.50
CA ARG A 24 1.47 -24.63 -26.88
C ARG A 24 2.69 -25.34 -26.31
N MET A 25 2.61 -25.73 -25.04
CA MET A 25 3.68 -26.37 -24.28
C MET A 25 3.24 -27.75 -23.77
N LYS A 26 4.18 -28.71 -23.74
CA LYS A 26 4.03 -29.96 -23.00
C LYS A 26 4.37 -29.72 -21.53
N ALA A 27 3.68 -30.40 -20.61
CA ALA A 27 3.93 -30.28 -19.18
C ALA A 27 5.20 -31.07 -18.80
N ASN A 28 6.10 -30.43 -18.05
CA ASN A 28 7.33 -30.99 -17.48
C ASN A 28 7.54 -30.37 -16.09
N ASP A 29 8.31 -31.02 -15.22
CA ASP A 29 8.60 -30.55 -13.85
C ASP A 29 9.25 -29.16 -13.83
N ILE A 30 10.20 -28.92 -14.74
CA ILE A 30 10.83 -27.61 -14.95
C ILE A 30 10.91 -27.36 -16.45
N THR A 31 10.48 -26.16 -16.87
CA THR A 31 10.57 -25.70 -18.26
C THR A 31 11.18 -24.30 -18.28
N VAL A 32 12.33 -24.15 -18.91
CA VAL A 32 12.94 -22.84 -19.16
C VAL A 32 12.38 -22.28 -20.45
N ILE A 33 11.96 -21.01 -20.41
CA ILE A 33 11.35 -20.33 -21.55
C ILE A 33 12.19 -19.10 -21.87
N MET A 34 12.70 -19.04 -23.10
CA MET A 34 13.23 -17.82 -23.69
C MET A 34 12.32 -17.42 -24.85
N GLY A 35 12.07 -16.13 -24.96
CA GLY A 35 11.25 -15.53 -26.01
C GLY A 35 11.48 -14.04 -26.06
N GLU A 36 10.99 -13.43 -27.13
CA GLU A 36 11.05 -11.99 -27.37
C GLU A 36 9.66 -11.50 -27.74
N VAL A 37 9.29 -10.30 -27.31
CA VAL A 37 8.04 -9.66 -27.69
C VAL A 37 8.39 -8.41 -28.49
N HIS A 38 7.96 -8.37 -29.75
CA HIS A 38 8.14 -7.18 -30.58
C HIS A 38 7.25 -6.07 -30.06
N ILE A 39 7.87 -4.97 -29.65
CA ILE A 39 7.17 -3.83 -29.09
C ILE A 39 7.12 -2.66 -30.08
N ASP A 40 7.71 -2.73 -31.27
CA ASP A 40 7.86 -1.60 -32.21
C ASP A 40 6.60 -0.77 -32.47
N SER A 41 5.42 -1.40 -32.41
CA SER A 41 4.13 -0.73 -32.58
C SER A 41 3.69 0.12 -31.39
N LEU A 42 4.20 -0.15 -30.19
CA LEU A 42 3.79 0.53 -28.95
C LEU A 42 4.27 1.98 -28.92
N TYR A 43 3.45 2.81 -28.30
CA TYR A 43 3.81 4.17 -27.97
C TYR A 43 4.81 4.22 -26.79
N GLU A 44 5.38 5.39 -26.55
CA GLU A 44 6.12 5.64 -25.31
C GLU A 44 5.18 5.59 -24.12
N GLY A 45 5.61 4.91 -23.05
CA GLY A 45 4.80 4.78 -21.83
C GLY A 45 5.21 3.62 -20.94
N SER A 46 4.53 3.49 -19.81
CA SER A 46 4.65 2.36 -18.89
C SER A 46 3.76 1.20 -19.33
N TYR A 47 4.29 -0.02 -19.26
CA TYR A 47 3.61 -1.25 -19.65
C TYR A 47 3.91 -2.39 -18.67
N TYR A 48 3.01 -3.37 -18.62
CA TYR A 48 3.33 -4.70 -18.08
C TYR A 48 3.65 -5.66 -19.20
N LEU A 49 4.74 -6.43 -19.04
CA LEU A 49 4.86 -7.72 -19.72
C LEU A 49 4.18 -8.78 -18.86
N THR A 50 3.06 -9.30 -19.34
CA THR A 50 2.27 -10.33 -18.67
C THR A 50 2.51 -11.68 -19.33
N VAL A 51 2.99 -12.65 -18.55
CA VAL A 51 3.15 -14.04 -18.98
C VAL A 51 2.16 -14.91 -18.22
N GLU A 52 1.32 -15.64 -18.95
CA GLU A 52 0.24 -16.46 -18.42
C GLU A 52 0.39 -17.93 -18.81
N VAL A 53 0.00 -18.81 -17.91
CA VAL A 53 -0.11 -20.25 -18.15
C VAL A 53 -1.60 -20.63 -18.10
N ARG A 54 -2.13 -21.07 -19.24
CA ARG A 54 -3.53 -21.46 -19.39
C ARG A 54 -3.69 -22.92 -19.80
N ASP A 55 -4.78 -23.57 -19.45
CA ASP A 55 -5.08 -24.92 -19.94
C ASP A 55 -5.83 -24.92 -21.30
N SER A 56 -6.19 -26.11 -21.78
CA SER A 56 -6.93 -26.27 -23.04
C SER A 56 -8.38 -25.77 -22.98
N LYS A 57 -8.92 -25.51 -21.78
CA LYS A 57 -10.23 -24.91 -21.55
C LYS A 57 -10.13 -23.39 -21.35
N ASN A 58 -8.95 -22.82 -21.62
CA ASN A 58 -8.63 -21.40 -21.44
C ASN A 58 -8.68 -20.91 -19.98
N ILE A 59 -8.56 -21.82 -19.01
CA ILE A 59 -8.49 -21.47 -17.58
C ILE A 59 -7.06 -21.04 -17.25
N LEU A 60 -6.92 -19.88 -16.58
CA LEU A 60 -5.63 -19.36 -16.10
C LEU A 60 -5.20 -20.09 -14.83
N HIS A 61 -4.03 -20.72 -14.87
CA HIS A 61 -3.45 -21.45 -13.74
C HIS A 61 -2.38 -20.64 -13.00
N ALA A 62 -1.62 -19.81 -13.72
CA ALA A 62 -0.62 -18.92 -13.13
C ALA A 62 -0.32 -17.75 -14.07
N PHE A 63 0.16 -16.64 -13.52
CA PHE A 63 0.70 -15.53 -14.30
C PHE A 63 1.82 -14.82 -13.55
N LYS A 64 2.64 -14.08 -14.30
CA LYS A 64 3.60 -13.11 -13.78
C LYS A 64 3.49 -11.83 -14.59
N ARG A 65 3.68 -10.69 -13.91
CA ARG A 65 3.79 -9.37 -14.54
C ARG A 65 5.11 -8.74 -14.14
N ASP A 66 5.82 -8.20 -15.11
CA ASP A 66 6.98 -7.35 -14.88
C ASP A 66 6.72 -6.00 -15.57
N ALA A 67 6.86 -4.91 -14.81
CA ALA A 67 6.68 -3.55 -15.32
C ALA A 67 7.92 -3.08 -16.08
N PHE A 68 7.72 -2.33 -17.16
CA PHE A 68 8.79 -1.66 -17.87
C PHE A 68 8.30 -0.35 -18.50
N PHE A 69 9.23 0.59 -18.69
CA PHE A 69 8.97 1.81 -19.45
C PHE A 69 9.52 1.65 -20.87
N ARG A 70 8.67 1.84 -21.87
CA ARG A 70 9.06 1.88 -23.27
C ARG A 70 9.43 3.31 -23.64
N GLN A 71 10.69 3.54 -23.99
CA GLN A 71 11.10 4.77 -24.65
C GLN A 71 10.90 4.64 -26.17
N SER A 72 10.26 5.64 -26.80
CA SER A 72 9.92 5.59 -28.22
C SER A 72 9.69 6.99 -28.80
N ASP A 73 10.04 7.18 -30.09
CA ASP A 73 9.68 8.40 -30.84
C ASP A 73 8.17 8.44 -31.16
N ARG A 74 7.49 7.29 -31.09
CA ARG A 74 6.03 7.19 -31.19
C ARG A 74 5.43 7.64 -29.87
N LYS A 75 5.12 8.94 -29.75
CA LYS A 75 4.32 9.45 -28.64
C LYS A 75 2.89 8.96 -28.78
N ASN A 76 2.24 8.63 -27.68
CA ASN A 76 0.87 8.13 -27.70
C ASN A 76 -0.10 9.23 -28.18
N PRO A 77 -0.67 9.15 -29.40
CA PRO A 77 -1.69 10.08 -29.86
C PRO A 77 -3.01 9.88 -29.09
N ALA A 78 -3.17 8.75 -28.39
CA ALA A 78 -4.24 8.49 -27.44
C ALA A 78 -3.96 9.04 -26.02
N LEU A 79 -3.04 10.01 -25.87
CA LEU A 79 -3.37 11.17 -25.01
C LEU A 79 -4.52 11.97 -25.67
N ASN A 80 -5.61 11.27 -26.00
CA ASN A 80 -6.91 11.88 -26.15
C ASN A 80 -7.24 12.32 -24.73
N MET A 81 -6.81 13.54 -24.39
CA MET A 81 -7.13 14.24 -23.16
C MET A 81 -8.60 14.64 -23.19
N ASP A 82 -9.49 13.66 -23.41
CA ASP A 82 -10.92 13.81 -23.37
C ASP A 82 -11.35 13.83 -21.90
N ILE A 83 -10.96 14.93 -21.26
CA ILE A 83 -11.41 15.29 -19.94
C ILE A 83 -12.75 16.01 -20.16
N PRO A 84 -13.85 15.55 -19.53
CA PRO A 84 -15.12 16.27 -19.57
C PRO A 84 -14.92 17.74 -19.20
N LYS A 85 -15.52 18.66 -19.96
CA LYS A 85 -15.32 20.11 -19.78
C LYS A 85 -15.73 20.62 -18.40
N ASP A 86 -16.57 19.88 -17.70
CA ASP A 86 -17.05 20.12 -16.34
C ASP A 86 -16.21 19.43 -15.26
N ALA A 87 -15.13 18.72 -15.62
CA ALA A 87 -14.28 18.05 -14.66
C ALA A 87 -13.59 19.02 -13.69
N PHE A 88 -13.49 18.60 -12.43
CA PHE A 88 -12.92 19.40 -11.33
C PHE A 88 -11.50 19.94 -11.58
N VAL A 89 -10.69 19.25 -12.41
CA VAL A 89 -9.31 19.66 -12.75
C VAL A 89 -9.24 20.98 -13.51
N TYR A 90 -10.29 21.39 -14.23
CA TYR A 90 -10.32 22.67 -14.95
C TYR A 90 -10.34 23.87 -14.00
N ALA A 91 -10.87 23.71 -12.78
CA ALA A 91 -10.94 24.75 -11.77
C ALA A 91 -9.64 24.94 -10.97
N MET A 92 -8.63 24.10 -11.19
CA MET A 92 -7.37 24.11 -10.44
C MET A 92 -6.27 24.93 -11.12
N THR A 93 -5.45 25.61 -10.33
CA THR A 93 -4.18 26.20 -10.81
C THR A 93 -3.14 25.12 -11.06
N ASP A 94 -2.05 25.45 -11.78
CA ASP A 94 -0.95 24.50 -12.03
C ASP A 94 -0.27 24.05 -10.73
N GLU A 95 -0.14 24.95 -9.75
CA GLU A 95 0.40 24.66 -8.43
C GLU A 95 -0.53 23.71 -7.66
N GLN A 96 -1.85 23.94 -7.72
CA GLN A 96 -2.83 23.07 -7.10
C GLN A 96 -2.81 21.67 -7.72
N LEU A 97 -2.71 21.57 -9.06
CA LEU A 97 -2.58 20.29 -9.75
C LEU A 97 -1.32 19.56 -9.31
N THR A 98 -0.18 20.26 -9.29
CA THR A 98 1.11 19.71 -8.85
C THR A 98 1.01 19.17 -7.43
N GLN A 99 0.51 19.99 -6.49
CA GLN A 99 0.37 19.59 -5.10
C GLN A 99 -0.59 18.40 -4.93
N ASN A 100 -1.72 18.37 -5.65
CA ASN A 100 -2.65 17.25 -5.60
C ASN A 100 -2.03 15.96 -6.12
N ILE A 101 -1.20 16.02 -7.16
CA ILE A 101 -0.50 14.86 -7.71
C ILE A 101 0.58 14.36 -6.74
N GLU A 102 1.38 15.25 -6.15
CA GLU A 102 2.36 14.89 -5.11
C GLU A 102 1.68 14.22 -3.92
N ASN A 103 0.51 14.73 -3.52
CA ASN A 103 -0.26 14.16 -2.42
C ASN A 103 -0.78 12.75 -2.71
N LEU A 104 -0.72 12.22 -3.95
CA LEU A 104 -1.05 10.83 -4.26
C LEU A 104 0.04 9.85 -3.85
N TYR A 105 1.26 10.33 -3.57
CA TYR A 105 2.43 9.47 -3.26
C TYR A 105 2.15 8.35 -2.24
N PRO A 106 1.38 8.56 -1.14
CA PRO A 106 1.08 7.51 -0.16
C PRO A 106 0.26 6.34 -0.70
N ILE A 107 -0.56 6.58 -1.73
CA ILE A 107 -1.44 5.59 -2.37
C ILE A 107 -0.99 5.24 -3.78
N ALA A 108 0.18 5.74 -4.20
CA ALA A 108 0.71 5.57 -5.53
C ALA A 108 1.31 4.18 -5.74
N ASN A 109 1.04 3.59 -6.90
CA ASN A 109 1.84 2.48 -7.44
C ASN A 109 3.19 3.01 -7.98
N ASP A 110 4.05 2.11 -8.44
CA ASP A 110 5.41 2.47 -8.86
C ASP A 110 5.43 3.43 -10.06
N ASP A 111 4.43 3.36 -10.93
CA ASP A 111 4.33 4.25 -12.09
C ASP A 111 3.88 5.66 -11.72
N VAL A 112 2.88 5.77 -10.85
CA VAL A 112 2.47 7.07 -10.28
C VAL A 112 3.65 7.70 -9.53
N LYS A 113 4.41 6.90 -8.77
CA LYS A 113 5.65 7.37 -8.13
C LYS A 113 6.71 7.79 -9.15
N SER A 114 6.89 7.02 -10.23
CA SER A 114 7.85 7.35 -11.30
C SER A 114 7.49 8.68 -11.95
N PHE A 115 6.22 8.90 -12.27
CA PHE A 115 5.73 10.16 -12.82
C PHE A 115 5.98 11.33 -11.85
N ILE A 116 5.58 11.19 -10.58
CA ILE A 116 5.79 12.20 -9.53
C ILE A 116 7.28 12.57 -9.43
N ASN A 117 8.16 11.57 -9.41
CA ASN A 117 9.59 11.79 -9.17
C ASN A 117 10.36 12.29 -10.39
N LYS A 118 9.98 11.91 -11.60
CA LYS A 118 10.79 12.13 -12.82
C LYS A 118 10.20 13.15 -13.77
N GLU A 119 8.88 13.27 -13.83
CA GLU A 119 8.19 13.96 -14.93
C GLU A 119 7.32 15.13 -14.45
N LEU A 120 6.75 15.05 -13.24
CA LEU A 120 5.80 16.04 -12.73
C LEU A 120 6.32 17.49 -12.78
N LYS A 121 7.60 17.69 -12.49
CA LYS A 121 8.23 19.02 -12.45
C LYS A 121 8.29 19.70 -13.83
N THR A 122 8.39 18.92 -14.91
CA THR A 122 8.50 19.42 -16.29
C THR A 122 7.23 19.20 -17.11
N ALA A 123 6.25 18.48 -16.56
CA ALA A 123 4.95 18.25 -17.19
C ALA A 123 4.18 19.56 -17.42
N THR A 124 3.49 19.66 -18.57
CA THR A 124 2.60 20.79 -18.84
C THR A 124 1.34 20.70 -17.99
N ARG A 125 0.60 21.81 -17.87
CA ARG A 125 -0.65 21.85 -17.12
C ARG A 125 -1.66 20.83 -17.65
N GLU A 126 -1.75 20.66 -18.95
CA GLU A 126 -2.65 19.72 -19.62
C GLU A 126 -2.33 18.28 -19.22
N VAL A 127 -1.04 17.93 -19.18
CA VAL A 127 -0.58 16.60 -18.72
C VAL A 127 -0.94 16.38 -17.26
N LYS A 128 -0.74 17.38 -16.39
CA LYS A 128 -1.11 17.28 -14.97
C LYS A 128 -2.62 17.12 -14.76
N MET A 129 -3.43 17.88 -15.49
CA MET A 129 -4.90 17.75 -15.47
C MET A 129 -5.33 16.35 -15.88
N TYR A 130 -4.78 15.85 -16.99
CA TYR A 130 -5.08 14.52 -17.49
C TYR A 130 -4.66 13.44 -16.50
N PHE A 131 -3.45 13.54 -15.95
CA PHE A 131 -2.93 12.59 -14.96
C PHE A 131 -3.84 12.51 -13.73
N LEU A 132 -4.14 13.67 -13.12
CA LEU A 132 -4.95 13.73 -11.91
C LEU A 132 -6.38 13.22 -12.17
N TYR A 133 -6.99 13.64 -13.27
CA TYR A 133 -8.33 13.18 -13.64
C TYR A 133 -8.37 11.68 -13.90
N SER A 134 -7.41 11.15 -14.68
CA SER A 134 -7.34 9.73 -15.04
C SER A 134 -7.08 8.85 -13.83
N PHE A 135 -6.27 9.30 -12.88
CA PHE A 135 -6.07 8.61 -11.61
C PHE A 135 -7.40 8.40 -10.89
N TRP A 136 -8.16 9.47 -10.67
CA TRP A 136 -9.44 9.38 -9.94
C TRP A 136 -10.55 8.72 -10.74
N LYS A 137 -10.51 8.79 -12.08
CA LYS A 137 -11.43 8.05 -12.96
C LYS A 137 -11.22 6.55 -12.86
N ARG A 138 -9.98 6.08 -12.70
CA ARG A 138 -9.70 4.67 -12.46
C ARG A 138 -10.23 4.19 -11.11
N GLU A 139 -10.11 5.02 -10.07
CA GLU A 139 -10.62 4.71 -8.74
C GLU A 139 -12.15 4.74 -8.69
N ASN A 140 -12.78 5.69 -9.38
CA ASN A 140 -14.23 5.79 -9.48
C ASN A 140 -14.63 6.38 -10.83
N GLU A 141 -14.97 5.50 -11.77
CA GLU A 141 -15.35 5.89 -13.14
C GLU A 141 -16.63 6.72 -13.16
N ALA A 142 -17.59 6.41 -12.28
CA ALA A 142 -18.89 7.08 -12.22
C ALA A 142 -18.80 8.50 -11.66
N SER A 143 -17.92 8.72 -10.68
CA SER A 143 -17.68 10.06 -10.10
C SER A 143 -16.23 10.24 -9.63
N PRO A 144 -15.31 10.62 -10.55
CA PRO A 144 -13.91 10.89 -10.22
C PRO A 144 -13.77 12.01 -9.18
N GLN A 145 -14.62 13.04 -9.27
CA GLN A 145 -14.62 14.18 -8.36
C GLN A 145 -14.97 13.75 -6.93
N THR A 146 -15.94 12.86 -6.74
CA THR A 146 -16.30 12.37 -5.40
C THR A 146 -15.14 11.61 -4.77
N ALA A 147 -14.49 10.72 -5.53
CA ALA A 147 -13.32 9.98 -5.02
C ALA A 147 -12.17 10.92 -4.60
N TRP A 148 -11.89 11.94 -5.43
CA TRP A 148 -10.90 12.97 -5.11
C TRP A 148 -11.26 13.76 -3.84
N GLN A 149 -12.52 14.16 -3.67
CA GLN A 149 -12.99 14.92 -2.51
C GLN A 149 -12.90 14.10 -1.21
N GLU A 150 -13.28 12.82 -1.27
CA GLU A 150 -13.14 11.90 -0.14
C GLU A 150 -11.68 11.71 0.26
N TYR A 151 -10.79 11.54 -0.72
CA TYR A 151 -9.35 11.46 -0.46
C TYR A 151 -8.82 12.74 0.17
N THR A 152 -9.18 13.90 -0.38
CA THR A 152 -8.73 15.21 0.13
C THR A 152 -9.21 15.43 1.57
N THR A 153 -10.42 14.97 1.91
CA THR A 153 -10.93 14.99 3.28
C THR A 153 -10.07 14.13 4.23
N ARG A 154 -9.67 12.93 3.78
CA ARG A 154 -8.74 12.08 4.54
C ARG A 154 -7.35 12.72 4.65
N LEU A 155 -6.88 13.37 3.58
CA LEU A 155 -5.60 14.08 3.53
C LEU A 155 -5.54 15.22 4.54
N ASP A 156 -6.59 16.03 4.62
CA ASP A 156 -6.70 17.11 5.60
C ASP A 156 -6.70 16.57 7.03
N PHE A 157 -7.43 15.48 7.27
CA PHE A 157 -7.42 14.81 8.57
C PHE A 157 -6.02 14.33 8.97
N VAL A 158 -5.32 13.62 8.08
CA VAL A 158 -3.97 13.11 8.41
C VAL A 158 -2.97 14.24 8.59
N ASN A 159 -3.06 15.30 7.80
CA ASN A 159 -2.19 16.47 7.95
C ASN A 159 -2.44 17.21 9.26
N ARG A 160 -3.69 17.32 9.71
CA ARG A 160 -3.99 17.93 11.03
C ARG A 160 -3.54 17.05 12.19
N LYS A 161 -3.67 15.72 12.06
CA LYS A 161 -3.49 14.79 13.18
C LYS A 161 -2.07 14.22 13.32
N TYR A 162 -1.39 13.99 12.20
CA TYR A 162 -0.13 13.25 12.16
C TYR A 162 1.06 14.07 11.63
N SER A 163 0.89 15.36 11.30
CA SER A 163 2.05 16.19 10.93
C SER A 163 3.01 16.37 12.11
N THR A 164 4.29 16.48 11.79
CA THR A 164 5.37 16.81 12.72
C THR A 164 5.93 18.19 12.36
N ASN A 165 6.95 18.65 13.10
CA ASN A 165 7.64 19.90 12.77
C ASN A 165 8.39 19.86 11.43
N ILE A 166 8.69 18.66 10.92
CA ILE A 166 9.54 18.45 9.73
C ILE A 166 8.84 17.70 8.60
N LYS A 167 7.75 16.99 8.87
CA LYS A 167 6.99 16.21 7.89
C LYS A 167 5.51 16.56 7.94
N LYS A 168 4.87 16.62 6.78
CA LYS A 168 3.40 16.63 6.68
C LYS A 168 2.85 15.28 7.09
N GLY A 169 1.61 15.27 7.56
CA GLY A 169 0.97 14.06 8.07
C GLY A 169 0.94 12.94 7.04
N TYR A 170 0.68 13.23 5.77
CA TYR A 170 0.68 12.23 4.69
C TYR A 170 2.04 11.57 4.44
N GLU A 171 3.14 12.19 4.86
CA GLU A 171 4.51 11.66 4.74
C GLU A 171 4.90 10.76 5.94
N THR A 172 4.08 10.74 6.99
CA THR A 172 4.30 9.86 8.16
C THR A 172 3.73 8.46 7.92
N ASP A 173 4.26 7.46 8.60
CA ASP A 173 3.76 6.08 8.49
C ASP A 173 2.28 5.98 8.89
N MET A 174 1.86 6.69 9.95
CA MET A 174 0.47 6.71 10.38
C MET A 174 -0.43 7.37 9.34
N GLY A 175 -0.02 8.51 8.77
CA GLY A 175 -0.79 9.17 7.73
C GLY A 175 -0.86 8.34 6.45
N ARG A 176 0.25 7.72 6.03
CA ARG A 176 0.29 6.79 4.89
C ARG A 176 -0.66 5.62 5.09
N VAL A 177 -0.60 4.93 6.23
CA VAL A 177 -1.50 3.80 6.53
C VAL A 177 -2.96 4.26 6.56
N TYR A 178 -3.26 5.43 7.13
CA TYR A 178 -4.62 5.96 7.16
C TYR A 178 -5.14 6.29 5.74
N LEU A 179 -4.30 6.84 4.87
CA LEU A 179 -4.67 7.15 3.50
C LEU A 179 -4.86 5.89 2.66
N LEU A 180 -4.01 4.88 2.84
CA LEU A 180 -4.02 3.64 2.08
C LEU A 180 -5.13 2.67 2.51
N TYR A 181 -5.36 2.53 3.82
CA TYR A 181 -6.31 1.57 4.38
C TYR A 181 -7.61 2.21 4.86
N GLY A 182 -7.67 3.54 4.92
CA GLY A 182 -8.78 4.26 5.52
C GLY A 182 -8.72 4.33 7.05
N PRO A 183 -9.78 4.81 7.70
CA PRO A 183 -9.85 4.86 9.16
C PRO A 183 -9.82 3.44 9.76
N PRO A 184 -9.01 3.21 10.80
CA PRO A 184 -9.00 1.93 11.49
C PRO A 184 -10.32 1.67 12.22
N THR A 185 -10.76 0.42 12.24
CA THR A 185 -11.94 -0.03 12.99
C THR A 185 -11.75 0.20 14.49
N ASN A 186 -10.55 -0.07 15.00
CA ASN A 186 -10.22 0.10 16.41
C ASN A 186 -8.78 0.61 16.56
N ILE A 187 -8.55 1.44 17.56
CA ILE A 187 -7.25 1.98 17.94
C ILE A 187 -6.99 1.65 19.41
N ILE A 188 -5.91 0.91 19.67
CA ILE A 188 -5.37 0.71 21.02
C ILE A 188 -4.24 1.73 21.19
N ASP A 189 -4.40 2.69 22.10
CA ASP A 189 -3.47 3.79 22.30
C ASP A 189 -2.77 3.68 23.66
N GLU A 190 -1.52 3.23 23.67
CA GLU A 190 -0.77 2.88 24.89
C GLU A 190 0.44 3.79 25.04
N LYS A 191 0.19 5.11 24.97
CA LYS A 191 1.25 6.13 24.99
C LYS A 191 1.99 6.26 26.32
N PHE A 192 1.36 5.84 27.43
CA PHE A 192 1.86 6.12 28.79
C PHE A 192 1.89 4.88 29.70
N LYS A 193 1.79 3.67 29.14
CA LYS A 193 1.74 2.43 29.95
C LYS A 193 3.01 2.15 30.77
N GLY A 194 4.09 2.90 30.55
CA GLY A 194 5.30 2.85 31.36
C GLY A 194 5.15 3.28 32.83
N THR A 195 3.98 3.78 33.28
CA THR A 195 3.83 4.29 34.66
C THR A 195 2.62 3.76 35.44
N SER A 196 1.80 2.86 34.88
CA SER A 196 0.56 2.40 35.53
C SER A 196 0.44 0.88 35.65
N GLY A 197 1.31 0.31 36.49
CA GLY A 197 0.93 -0.70 37.48
C GLY A 197 0.68 -2.13 36.99
N PHE A 198 1.63 -3.01 37.30
CA PHE A 198 1.45 -4.40 37.75
C PHE A 198 -0.02 -4.89 37.77
N LYS A 199 -0.50 -5.50 36.68
CA LYS A 199 -1.80 -6.18 36.67
C LYS A 199 -1.59 -7.69 36.63
N ARG A 200 -1.81 -8.34 37.79
CA ARG A 200 -1.82 -9.81 37.93
C ARG A 200 -2.80 -10.45 36.92
N ARG A 201 -2.36 -11.48 36.19
CA ARG A 201 -3.19 -12.28 35.28
C ARG A 201 -4.45 -12.82 35.97
N THR A 202 -5.58 -12.76 35.26
CA THR A 202 -6.83 -13.38 35.71
C THR A 202 -6.83 -14.89 35.45
N ARG A 203 -7.76 -15.62 36.08
CA ARG A 203 -7.94 -17.07 35.86
C ARG A 203 -8.26 -17.41 34.40
N GLU A 204 -8.96 -16.52 33.72
CA GLU A 204 -9.35 -16.65 32.31
C GLU A 204 -8.15 -16.50 31.38
N ASP A 205 -7.26 -15.53 31.66
CA ASP A 205 -5.99 -15.38 30.94
C ASP A 205 -5.09 -16.60 31.08
N MET A 206 -5.08 -17.26 32.24
CA MET A 206 -4.29 -18.48 32.50
C MET A 206 -4.83 -19.71 31.75
N MET A 207 -6.11 -19.72 31.40
CA MET A 207 -6.72 -20.80 30.61
C MET A 207 -6.51 -20.63 29.10
N ALA A 208 -6.45 -19.38 28.61
CA ALA A 208 -6.27 -19.10 27.19
C ALA A 208 -4.83 -19.35 26.68
N THR A 209 -3.81 -19.21 27.53
CA THR A 209 -2.39 -19.43 27.18
C THR A 209 -1.64 -20.16 28.30
N PRO A 210 -1.86 -21.49 28.45
CA PRO A 210 -1.33 -22.29 29.56
C PRO A 210 0.19 -22.55 29.47
N GLU A 211 0.80 -22.38 28.30
CA GLU A 211 2.24 -22.63 28.07
C GLU A 211 3.15 -21.47 28.55
N LEU A 212 2.59 -20.31 28.87
CA LEU A 212 3.35 -19.14 29.31
C LEU A 212 3.64 -19.22 30.82
N THR A 213 4.83 -19.72 31.19
CA THR A 213 5.32 -19.78 32.57
C THR A 213 5.68 -18.40 33.13
N LYS A 214 5.35 -18.17 34.41
CA LYS A 214 5.44 -16.89 35.14
C LYS A 214 6.88 -16.35 35.38
N ALA A 215 7.57 -15.94 34.34
CA ALA A 215 8.70 -15.02 34.49
C ALA A 215 8.41 -13.73 33.69
N ASN A 216 8.24 -12.63 34.42
CA ASN A 216 8.39 -11.24 33.95
C ASN A 216 7.28 -10.55 33.15
N ALA A 217 6.04 -11.03 33.11
CA ALA A 217 4.94 -10.30 32.44
C ALA A 217 4.58 -8.93 33.08
N ASP A 218 4.87 -8.72 34.37
CA ASP A 218 4.56 -7.47 35.09
C ASP A 218 5.68 -6.40 35.01
N GLY A 219 6.81 -6.67 34.33
CA GLY A 219 7.99 -5.80 34.29
C GLY A 219 8.39 -5.27 32.91
N VAL A 220 7.64 -5.60 31.86
CA VAL A 220 7.99 -5.21 30.49
C VAL A 220 7.58 -3.75 30.25
N VAL A 221 8.57 -2.88 30.15
CA VAL A 221 8.37 -1.47 29.81
C VAL A 221 8.41 -1.33 28.29
N TYR A 222 7.27 -0.98 27.69
CA TYR A 222 7.19 -0.65 26.28
C TYR A 222 7.48 0.82 26.01
N LEU A 223 8.11 1.09 24.87
CA LEU A 223 8.06 2.41 24.24
C LEU A 223 6.61 2.81 23.97
N PRO A 224 6.26 4.11 23.89
CA PRO A 224 4.92 4.55 23.50
C PRO A 224 4.51 3.93 22.16
N TYR A 225 3.35 3.29 22.12
CA TYR A 225 2.86 2.63 20.91
C TYR A 225 1.36 2.81 20.71
N GLN A 226 0.94 2.60 19.46
CA GLN A 226 -0.44 2.57 19.06
C GLN A 226 -0.66 1.39 18.12
N MET A 227 -1.73 0.62 18.32
CA MET A 227 -2.13 -0.44 17.39
C MET A 227 -3.41 -0.05 16.66
N TRP A 228 -3.38 -0.13 15.34
CA TRP A 228 -4.53 0.11 14.49
C TRP A 228 -5.04 -1.22 13.95
N ARG A 229 -6.34 -1.45 14.09
CA ARG A 229 -6.99 -2.68 13.64
C ARG A 229 -7.98 -2.38 12.53
N TYR A 230 -8.04 -3.29 11.58
CA TYR A 230 -8.94 -3.28 10.44
C TYR A 230 -9.62 -4.64 10.35
N ASP A 231 -10.94 -4.67 10.55
CA ASP A 231 -11.74 -5.89 10.36
C ASP A 231 -11.72 -6.32 8.89
N ARG A 232 -11.74 -5.34 7.98
CA ARG A 232 -11.59 -5.51 6.53
C ARG A 232 -10.82 -4.33 5.94
N THR A 233 -9.81 -4.61 5.14
CA THR A 233 -9.06 -3.61 4.37
C THR A 233 -9.74 -3.33 3.01
N PRO A 234 -9.42 -2.19 2.35
CA PRO A 234 -9.87 -1.93 0.98
C PRO A 234 -9.46 -3.01 -0.03
N PHE A 235 -8.42 -3.78 0.27
CA PHE A 235 -7.89 -4.86 -0.57
C PHE A 235 -8.51 -6.24 -0.28
N GLY A 236 -9.52 -6.30 0.61
CA GLY A 236 -10.23 -7.53 0.95
C GLY A 236 -9.56 -8.41 2.01
N GLU A 237 -8.43 -7.99 2.57
CA GLU A 237 -7.82 -8.67 3.72
C GLU A 237 -8.65 -8.42 4.97
N THR A 238 -8.79 -9.43 5.83
CA THR A 238 -9.51 -9.30 7.11
C THR A 238 -8.56 -9.41 8.29
N ASN A 239 -8.94 -8.83 9.43
CA ASN A 239 -8.22 -8.97 10.70
C ASN A 239 -6.76 -8.50 10.63
N ARG A 240 -6.56 -7.31 10.04
CA ARG A 240 -5.22 -6.71 9.91
C ARG A 240 -4.93 -5.79 11.09
N THR A 241 -3.71 -5.87 11.62
CA THR A 241 -3.24 -5.04 12.73
C THR A 241 -1.90 -4.40 12.34
N PHE A 242 -1.78 -3.10 12.60
CA PHE A 242 -0.58 -2.31 12.41
C PHE A 242 -0.10 -1.80 13.76
N VAL A 243 1.16 -2.03 14.09
CA VAL A 243 1.80 -1.59 15.33
C VAL A 243 2.70 -0.41 15.00
N PHE A 244 2.38 0.74 15.57
CA PHE A 244 3.17 1.96 15.48
C PHE A 244 3.85 2.25 16.80
N TYR A 245 5.07 2.77 16.78
CA TYR A 245 5.81 3.12 17.99
C TYR A 245 6.60 4.41 17.84
N ALA A 246 6.80 5.11 18.96
CA ALA A 246 7.65 6.29 19.05
C ALA A 246 9.00 5.91 19.68
N PRO A 247 10.08 5.74 18.89
CA PRO A 247 11.40 5.39 19.42
C PRO A 247 11.98 6.50 20.31
N GLN A 248 11.65 7.75 19.99
CA GLN A 248 11.99 8.90 20.81
C GLN A 248 10.84 9.17 21.79
N ASN A 249 11.19 9.42 23.05
CA ASN A 249 10.20 9.61 24.13
C ASN A 249 9.44 10.95 24.05
N ASN A 250 9.63 11.72 22.96
CA ASN A 250 8.93 12.98 22.70
C ASN A 250 7.58 12.77 21.98
N MET A 251 7.24 11.53 21.60
CA MET A 251 5.99 11.18 20.89
C MET A 251 5.76 12.01 19.63
N ALA A 252 6.82 12.60 19.06
CA ALA A 252 6.71 13.54 17.95
C ALA A 252 6.38 12.83 16.63
N GLU A 253 6.82 11.59 16.49
CA GLU A 253 6.56 10.76 15.32
C GLU A 253 6.43 9.29 15.75
N TYR A 254 5.48 8.60 15.13
CA TYR A 254 5.25 7.18 15.29
C TYR A 254 5.58 6.49 13.96
N PHE A 255 6.40 5.46 14.03
CA PHE A 255 6.84 4.68 12.87
C PHE A 255 6.14 3.33 12.85
N LEU A 256 5.88 2.80 11.66
CA LEU A 256 5.38 1.44 11.52
C LEU A 256 6.46 0.46 11.95
N LEU A 257 6.18 -0.28 13.02
CA LEU A 257 7.07 -1.29 13.56
C LEU A 257 6.79 -2.66 12.93
N HIS A 258 5.51 -3.06 12.91
CA HIS A 258 5.07 -4.36 12.44
C HIS A 258 3.63 -4.31 11.93
N SER A 259 3.31 -5.12 10.93
CA SER A 259 1.95 -5.37 10.47
C SER A 259 1.80 -6.78 9.94
N ASN A 260 0.62 -7.38 10.11
CA ASN A 260 0.25 -8.64 9.45
C ASN A 260 -0.44 -8.44 8.09
N ALA A 261 -0.52 -7.21 7.57
CA ALA A 261 -1.04 -6.92 6.24
C ALA A 261 -0.03 -7.28 5.14
N LYS A 262 -0.52 -7.76 4.01
CA LYS A 262 0.35 -8.14 2.88
C LYS A 262 1.04 -6.91 2.30
N GLY A 263 2.35 -7.01 2.08
CA GLY A 263 3.18 -5.95 1.50
C GLY A 263 3.65 -4.90 2.51
N GLU A 264 3.25 -5.01 3.77
CA GLU A 264 3.68 -4.12 4.85
C GLU A 264 4.88 -4.68 5.62
N LYS A 265 5.49 -3.84 6.45
CA LYS A 265 6.67 -4.22 7.24
C LYS A 265 6.33 -5.36 8.22
N GLN A 266 7.05 -6.49 8.09
CA GLN A 266 6.93 -7.65 8.98
C GLN A 266 8.22 -7.83 9.78
N GLU A 267 8.25 -7.24 10.97
CA GLU A 267 9.36 -7.42 11.92
C GLU A 267 9.07 -8.62 12.83
N ILE A 268 9.87 -9.68 12.78
CA ILE A 268 9.62 -10.92 13.55
C ILE A 268 9.78 -10.66 15.05
N TYR A 269 10.76 -9.83 15.43
CA TYR A 269 11.09 -9.53 16.82
C TYR A 269 10.49 -8.19 17.29
N TRP A 270 9.36 -7.80 16.71
CA TRP A 270 8.82 -6.46 16.90
C TRP A 270 8.51 -6.15 18.36
N GLU A 271 8.02 -7.13 19.12
CA GLU A 271 7.69 -6.94 20.52
C GLU A 271 8.95 -6.71 21.35
N SER A 272 10.03 -7.46 21.06
CA SER A 272 11.35 -7.25 21.65
C SER A 272 11.89 -5.85 21.30
N VAL A 273 11.72 -5.37 20.07
CA VAL A 273 12.11 -3.99 19.69
C VAL A 273 11.30 -2.98 20.50
N LEU A 274 9.98 -3.20 20.62
CA LEU A 274 9.09 -2.31 21.36
C LEU A 274 9.43 -2.26 22.86
N SER A 275 9.89 -3.37 23.44
CA SER A 275 10.32 -3.49 24.83
C SER A 275 11.82 -3.18 25.06
N ARG A 276 12.52 -2.61 24.07
CA ARG A 276 13.99 -2.38 24.10
C ARG A 276 14.82 -3.62 24.48
N HIS A 277 14.47 -4.77 23.92
CA HIS A 277 15.10 -6.09 24.13
C HIS A 277 15.03 -6.62 25.57
N THR A 278 14.11 -6.10 26.39
CA THR A 278 13.84 -6.63 27.74
C THR A 278 13.12 -7.99 27.74
N LEU A 279 12.54 -8.40 26.61
CA LEU A 279 11.82 -9.67 26.47
C LEU A 279 12.79 -10.82 26.17
N GLU A 280 12.70 -11.90 26.96
CA GLU A 280 13.40 -13.16 26.71
C GLU A 280 12.86 -13.88 25.46
N GLU A 281 13.67 -14.73 24.84
CA GLU A 281 13.29 -15.48 23.65
C GLU A 281 12.10 -16.42 23.94
N GLY A 282 11.05 -16.33 23.11
CA GLY A 282 9.82 -17.10 23.30
C GLY A 282 8.85 -16.53 24.35
N VAL A 283 9.21 -15.43 25.03
CA VAL A 283 8.30 -14.72 25.94
C VAL A 283 7.51 -13.68 25.16
N GLU A 284 6.20 -13.73 25.31
CA GLU A 284 5.28 -12.74 24.81
C GLU A 284 4.77 -11.88 25.96
N GLY A 285 4.72 -10.57 25.75
CA GLY A 285 4.14 -9.65 26.72
C GLY A 285 2.77 -9.11 26.28
N ASP A 286 2.26 -8.15 27.06
CA ASP A 286 0.92 -7.61 26.85
C ASP A 286 0.67 -7.03 25.45
N ALA A 287 1.69 -6.47 24.80
CA ALA A 287 1.57 -5.92 23.46
C ALA A 287 1.33 -7.05 22.42
N GLY A 288 2.05 -8.16 22.52
CA GLY A 288 1.83 -9.35 21.71
C GLY A 288 0.42 -9.92 21.92
N ILE A 289 -0.02 -9.97 23.19
CA ILE A 289 -1.36 -10.46 23.53
C ILE A 289 -2.41 -9.53 22.90
N GLN A 290 -2.25 -8.22 23.01
CA GLN A 290 -3.11 -7.24 22.36
C GLN A 290 -3.08 -7.38 20.84
N PHE A 291 -1.94 -7.68 20.23
CA PHE A 291 -1.85 -7.90 18.80
C PHE A 291 -2.70 -9.10 18.35
N ARG A 292 -2.75 -10.18 19.15
CA ARG A 292 -3.47 -11.43 18.83
C ARG A 292 -4.92 -11.50 19.32
N LYS A 293 -5.26 -10.95 20.49
CA LYS A 293 -6.59 -10.99 21.13
C LYS A 293 -7.69 -10.23 20.36
N GLY A 294 -7.47 -9.82 19.12
CA GLY A 294 -8.47 -9.14 18.29
C GLY A 294 -9.72 -9.96 17.94
N HIS A 295 -9.85 -11.19 18.44
CA HIS A 295 -11.00 -12.07 18.22
C HIS A 295 -11.61 -12.52 19.55
N LEU A 296 -12.65 -11.80 19.96
CA LEU A 296 -13.84 -12.35 20.58
C LEU A 296 -15.03 -11.90 19.75
#